data_AF-A0ABD4XCH2-F1
#
_entry.id   AF-A0ABD4XCH2-F1
#
_cell.length_a   1.000
_cell.length_b   1.000
_cell.length_c   1.000
_cell.angle_alpha   90.00
_cell.angle_beta   90.00
_cell.angle_gamma   90.00
#
_symmetry.space_group_name_H-M   'P 1'
#
loop_
_entity.id
_entity.type
_entity.pdbx_description
1 polymer ?
#
loop_
_entity_poly.entity_id
_entity_poly.type
_entity_poly.pdbx_seq_one_letter_code
_entity_poly.pdbx_strand_id
1 'polypeptide(L)'
;MPVPRIDIFALSERLMAMDDAAWARHANPLSVYSRVSILPLMTLAVWSHLWLGWGALAPVALVLIWTWWNPRAFGPPATTDSWAARGTFGERVFLNRAKVPIPPHHAQWARILTLVSGLGVVPWVYGVWQLDPGLTLFGLSLMVGGKLWFFDRMVWLYQDMQAQRPEYAKWLH
;
A
#
# COMPACT_ATOMS: atom_id res chain seq x y z
N MET A 1 -2.75 -34.42 4.96
CA MET A 1 -3.73 -33.31 4.93
C MET A 1 -2.98 -32.04 4.54
N PRO A 2 -3.41 -31.28 3.52
CA PRO A 2 -2.73 -30.03 3.21
C PRO A 2 -2.99 -29.04 4.35
N VAL A 3 -1.91 -28.55 4.96
CA VAL A 3 -1.96 -27.47 5.96
C VAL A 3 -2.67 -26.28 5.30
N PRO A 4 -3.74 -25.71 5.88
CA PRO A 4 -4.35 -24.52 5.33
C PRO A 4 -3.30 -23.41 5.33
N ARG A 5 -2.76 -23.07 4.15
CA ARG A 5 -1.88 -21.92 4.02
C ARG A 5 -2.71 -20.69 4.34
N ILE A 6 -2.36 -19.99 5.41
CA ILE A 6 -2.95 -18.69 5.72
C ILE A 6 -2.68 -17.78 4.53
N ASP A 7 -3.74 -17.44 3.80
CA ASP A 7 -3.68 -16.46 2.72
C ASP A 7 -3.86 -15.07 3.33
N ILE A 8 -2.72 -14.44 3.63
CA ILE A 8 -2.64 -13.11 4.23
C ILE A 8 -3.44 -12.09 3.41
N PHE A 9 -3.52 -12.27 2.10
CA PHE A 9 -4.27 -11.37 1.23
C PHE A 9 -5.77 -11.61 1.32
N ALA A 10 -6.23 -12.85 1.50
CA ALA A 10 -7.65 -13.15 1.75
C ALA A 10 -8.12 -12.67 3.14
N LEU A 11 -7.23 -12.67 4.14
CA LEU A 11 -7.50 -12.06 5.43
C LEU A 11 -7.60 -10.53 5.30
N SER A 12 -6.69 -9.91 4.56
CA SER A 12 -6.74 -8.48 4.23
C SER A 12 -8.04 -8.11 3.50
N GLU A 13 -8.47 -8.92 2.53
CA GLU A 13 -9.73 -8.73 1.80
C GLU A 13 -10.95 -8.63 2.74
N ARG A 14 -11.07 -9.58 3.68
CA ARG A 14 -12.18 -9.62 4.65
C ARG A 14 -12.15 -8.43 5.60
N LEU A 15 -10.96 -7.93 5.94
CA LEU A 15 -10.79 -6.76 6.78
C LEU A 15 -11.11 -5.46 6.03
N MET A 16 -10.91 -5.43 4.72
CA MET A 16 -11.12 -4.21 3.94
C MET A 16 -12.59 -3.97 3.59
N ALA A 17 -13.41 -5.01 3.37
CA ALA A 17 -14.87 -4.93 3.16
C ALA A 17 -15.34 -3.66 2.38
N MET A 18 -14.61 -3.31 1.32
CA MET A 18 -14.80 -2.04 0.61
C MET A 18 -15.94 -2.18 -0.39
N ASP A 19 -16.94 -1.32 -0.27
CA ASP A 19 -17.96 -1.13 -1.30
C ASP A 19 -17.37 -0.42 -2.54
N ASP A 20 -18.12 -0.41 -3.64
CA ASP A 20 -17.66 0.20 -4.89
C ASP A 20 -17.33 1.70 -4.74
N ALA A 21 -18.05 2.40 -3.84
CA ALA A 21 -17.82 3.81 -3.56
C ALA A 21 -16.48 4.04 -2.81
N ALA A 22 -16.12 3.16 -1.88
CA ALA A 22 -14.83 3.20 -1.19
C ALA A 22 -13.69 2.91 -2.17
N TRP A 23 -13.85 1.94 -3.09
CA TRP A 23 -12.88 1.69 -4.16
C TRP A 23 -12.67 2.90 -5.07
N ALA A 24 -13.75 3.58 -5.46
CA ALA A 24 -13.66 4.78 -6.29
C ALA A 24 -12.86 5.90 -5.63
N ARG A 25 -13.03 6.13 -4.32
CA ARG A 25 -12.20 7.10 -3.57
C ARG A 25 -10.76 6.62 -3.43
N HIS A 26 -10.55 5.31 -3.28
CA HIS A 26 -9.22 4.71 -3.14
C HIS A 26 -8.33 4.96 -4.37
N ALA A 27 -8.94 4.98 -5.56
CA ALA A 27 -8.30 5.24 -6.84
C ALA A 27 -7.81 6.68 -7.01
N ASN A 28 -8.11 7.60 -6.08
CA ASN A 28 -7.69 8.98 -6.19
C ASN A 28 -6.15 9.12 -6.08
N PRO A 29 -5.48 9.70 -7.10
CA PRO A 29 -4.02 9.86 -7.10
C PRO A 29 -3.50 10.63 -5.89
N LEU A 30 -4.20 11.69 -5.48
CA LEU A 30 -3.82 12.47 -4.30
C LEU A 30 -3.83 11.61 -3.05
N SER A 31 -4.83 10.75 -2.87
CA SER A 31 -4.86 9.79 -1.76
C SER A 31 -3.69 8.81 -1.82
N VAL A 32 -3.39 8.25 -3.00
CA VAL A 32 -2.29 7.29 -3.16
C VAL A 32 -0.95 7.95 -2.82
N TYR A 33 -0.60 9.06 -3.46
CA TYR A 33 0.69 9.72 -3.27
C TYR A 33 0.87 10.23 -1.84
N SER A 34 -0.19 10.76 -1.24
CA SER A 34 -0.09 11.27 0.12
C SER A 34 -0.05 10.18 1.21
N ARG A 35 -0.41 8.93 0.89
CA ARG A 35 -0.16 7.79 1.79
C ARG A 35 1.31 7.36 1.81
N VAL A 36 2.05 7.63 0.73
CA VAL A 36 3.49 7.33 0.65
C VAL A 36 4.26 8.14 1.68
N SER A 37 3.82 9.36 2.01
CA SER A 37 4.49 10.23 2.97
C SER A 37 4.32 9.80 4.43
N ILE A 38 3.36 8.91 4.75
CA ILE A 38 3.05 8.53 6.13
C ILE A 38 4.27 7.91 6.84
N LEU A 39 4.97 6.97 6.21
CA LEU A 39 6.13 6.29 6.82
C LEU A 39 7.33 7.24 7.03
N PRO A 40 7.73 8.07 6.04
CA PRO A 40 8.71 9.12 6.24
C PRO A 40 8.32 10.09 7.36
N LEU A 41 7.07 10.57 7.37
CA LEU A 41 6.58 11.49 8.41
C LEU A 41 6.56 10.84 9.79
N MET A 42 6.17 9.57 9.88
CA MET A 42 6.21 8.81 11.15
C MET A 42 7.65 8.69 11.68
N THR A 43 8.61 8.44 10.78
CA THR A 43 10.03 8.37 11.16
C THR A 43 10.51 9.69 11.76
N LEU A 44 10.23 10.80 11.08
CA LEU A 44 10.57 12.14 11.57
C LEU A 44 9.84 12.48 12.88
N ALA A 45 8.58 12.08 13.01
CA ALA A 45 7.79 12.28 14.22
C ALA A 45 8.40 11.54 15.41
N VAL A 46 8.83 10.29 15.23
CA VAL A 46 9.51 9.53 16.30
C VAL A 46 10.85 10.18 16.65
N TRP A 47 11.70 10.47 15.68
CA TRP A 47 12.97 11.15 15.93
C TRP A 47 12.83 12.53 16.56
N SER A 48 11.66 13.18 16.40
CA SER A 48 11.41 14.47 17.03
C SER A 48 11.52 14.44 18.56
N HIS A 49 11.48 13.25 19.19
CA HIS A 49 11.70 13.09 20.63
C HIS A 49 13.07 13.62 21.07
N LEU A 50 14.06 13.69 20.17
CA LEU A 50 15.40 14.21 20.48
C LEU A 50 15.38 15.72 20.79
N TRP A 51 14.48 16.46 20.15
CA TRP A 51 14.35 17.91 20.32
C TRP A 51 13.20 18.27 21.26
N LEU A 52 12.13 17.47 21.25
CA LEU A 52 10.87 17.79 21.91
C LEU A 52 10.58 16.96 23.17
N GLY A 53 11.37 15.91 23.44
CA GLY A 53 11.08 14.95 24.51
C GLY A 53 9.68 14.36 24.35
N TRP A 54 8.86 14.43 25.40
CA TRP A 54 7.45 14.01 25.36
C TRP A 54 6.58 14.81 24.38
N GLY A 55 7.02 16.02 23.97
CA GLY A 55 6.35 16.81 22.94
C GLY A 55 6.27 16.10 21.58
N ALA A 56 7.12 15.08 21.34
CA ALA A 56 7.06 14.24 20.13
C ALA A 56 5.76 13.42 20.00
N LEU A 57 4.99 13.27 21.08
CA LEU A 57 3.65 12.67 20.99
C LEU A 57 2.71 13.47 20.09
N ALA A 58 2.88 14.80 20.00
CA ALA A 58 2.07 15.64 19.14
C ALA A 58 2.27 15.35 17.63
N PRO A 59 3.50 15.37 17.07
CA PRO A 59 3.70 15.01 15.66
C PRO A 59 3.34 13.54 15.39
N VAL A 60 3.58 12.61 16.33
CA VAL A 60 3.13 11.21 16.18
C VAL A 60 1.61 11.15 16.06
N ALA A 61 0.87 11.83 16.95
CA ALA A 61 -0.58 11.90 16.90
C ALA A 61 -1.08 12.52 15.58
N LEU A 62 -0.41 13.56 15.08
CA LEU A 62 -0.75 14.20 13.81
C LEU A 62 -0.61 13.21 12.63
N VAL A 63 0.45 12.41 12.59
CA VAL A 63 0.63 11.39 11.54
C VAL A 63 -0.41 10.27 11.66
N LEU A 64 -0.80 9.87 12.87
CA LEU A 64 -1.87 8.88 13.08
C LEU A 64 -3.23 9.43 12.61
N ILE A 65 -3.55 10.68 12.94
CA ILE A 65 -4.75 11.37 12.44
C ILE A 65 -4.71 11.44 10.91
N TRP A 66 -3.57 11.81 10.33
CA TRP A 66 -3.40 11.84 8.89
C TRP A 66 -3.64 10.47 8.25
N THR A 67 -3.08 9.41 8.82
CA THR A 67 -3.27 8.03 8.35
C THR A 67 -4.74 7.63 8.32
N TRP A 68 -5.51 8.02 9.34
CA TRP A 68 -6.95 7.75 9.42
C TRP A 68 -7.79 8.63 8.49
N TRP A 69 -7.45 9.92 8.39
CA TRP A 69 -8.20 10.92 7.62
C TRP A 69 -7.95 10.79 6.11
N ASN A 70 -6.72 10.47 5.70
CA ASN A 70 -6.29 10.42 4.30
C ASN A 70 -7.26 9.69 3.34
N PRO A 71 -7.71 8.44 3.61
CA PRO A 71 -8.63 7.74 2.70
C PRO A 71 -10.02 8.40 2.59
N ARG A 72 -10.37 9.29 3.52
CA ARG A 72 -11.66 10.02 3.56
C ARG A 72 -11.55 11.44 3.02
N ALA A 73 -10.33 11.98 2.93
CA ALA A 73 -10.06 13.36 2.55
C ALA A 73 -10.34 13.65 1.07
N PHE A 74 -10.31 12.62 0.23
CA PHE A 74 -10.34 12.77 -1.22
C PHE A 74 -11.59 12.11 -1.83
N GLY A 75 -12.22 12.82 -2.76
CA GLY A 75 -13.33 12.30 -3.56
C GLY A 75 -12.86 11.29 -4.62
N PRO A 76 -13.79 10.71 -5.41
CA PRO A 76 -13.40 9.90 -6.56
C PRO A 76 -12.59 10.74 -7.57
N PRO A 77 -11.63 10.11 -8.29
CA PRO A 77 -10.84 10.83 -9.29
C PRO A 77 -11.73 11.25 -10.47
N ALA A 78 -11.38 12.38 -11.10
CA ALA A 78 -12.09 12.87 -12.29
C ALA A 78 -11.82 12.01 -13.54
N THR A 79 -10.67 11.35 -13.60
CA THR A 79 -10.29 10.40 -14.63
C THR A 79 -9.65 9.17 -14.00
N THR A 80 -9.83 8.02 -14.63
CA THR A 80 -9.28 6.74 -14.13
C THR A 80 -8.09 6.24 -14.96
N ASP A 81 -7.62 7.06 -15.91
CA ASP A 81 -6.39 6.83 -16.64
C ASP A 81 -5.16 7.41 -15.92
N SER A 82 -4.92 6.94 -14.70
CA SER A 82 -3.73 7.29 -13.94
C SER A 82 -3.07 6.04 -13.38
N TRP A 83 -1.76 6.13 -13.11
CA TRP A 83 -1.01 5.05 -12.45
C TRP A 83 -1.67 4.65 -11.12
N ALA A 84 -2.13 5.64 -10.34
CA ALA A 84 -2.85 5.41 -9.09
C ALA A 84 -4.15 4.62 -9.30
N ALA A 85 -5.01 5.06 -10.22
CA ALA A 85 -6.27 4.37 -10.48
C ALA A 85 -6.05 2.94 -10.98
N ARG A 86 -5.18 2.76 -11.98
CA ARG A 86 -4.84 1.44 -12.54
C ARG A 86 -4.24 0.50 -11.47
N GLY A 87 -3.43 1.02 -10.55
CA GLY A 87 -2.88 0.23 -9.45
C GLY A 87 -3.96 -0.26 -8.49
N THR A 88 -4.91 0.61 -8.10
CA THR A 88 -6.03 0.20 -7.24
C THR A 88 -6.98 -0.80 -7.92
N PHE A 89 -7.19 -0.68 -9.24
CA PHE A 89 -7.92 -1.68 -10.01
C PHE A 89 -7.19 -3.03 -10.02
N GLY A 90 -5.88 -3.00 -10.16
CA GLY A 90 -5.04 -4.18 -10.04
C GLY A 90 -5.15 -4.86 -8.68
N GLU A 91 -5.16 -4.09 -7.60
CA GLU A 91 -5.41 -4.60 -6.25
C GLU A 91 -6.78 -5.28 -6.16
N ARG A 92 -7.83 -4.64 -6.70
CA ARG A 92 -9.18 -5.23 -6.76
C ARG A 92 -9.21 -6.55 -7.54
N VAL A 93 -8.54 -6.61 -8.68
CA VAL A 93 -8.39 -7.85 -9.48
C VAL A 93 -7.61 -8.91 -8.71
N PHE A 94 -6.52 -8.52 -8.05
CA PHE A 94 -5.70 -9.41 -7.26
C PHE A 94 -6.48 -10.00 -6.08
N LEU A 95 -7.31 -9.21 -5.39
CA LEU A 95 -8.17 -9.70 -4.31
C LEU A 95 -9.19 -10.72 -4.84
N ASN A 96 -9.75 -10.50 -6.03
CA ASN A 96 -10.69 -11.41 -6.68
C ASN A 96 -10.06 -12.69 -7.28
N ARG A 97 -8.76 -12.92 -7.11
CA ARG A 97 -8.00 -14.02 -7.74
C ARG A 97 -8.53 -15.43 -7.44
N ALA A 98 -9.28 -15.60 -6.36
CA ALA A 98 -9.91 -16.88 -6.01
C ALA A 98 -11.09 -17.21 -6.94
N LYS A 99 -11.80 -16.20 -7.46
CA LYS A 99 -12.91 -16.37 -8.41
C LYS A 99 -12.45 -16.25 -9.86
N VAL A 100 -11.56 -15.30 -10.13
CA VAL A 100 -10.99 -15.06 -11.47
C VAL A 100 -9.49 -15.31 -11.40
N PRO A 101 -9.00 -16.47 -11.88
CA PRO A 101 -7.58 -16.80 -11.82
C PRO A 101 -6.71 -15.73 -12.51
N ILE A 102 -5.59 -15.40 -11.89
CA ILE A 102 -4.59 -14.47 -12.40
C ILE A 102 -3.32 -15.22 -12.84
N PRO A 103 -2.50 -14.67 -13.76
CA PRO A 103 -1.23 -15.27 -14.13
C PRO A 103 -0.33 -15.55 -12.91
N PRO A 104 0.29 -16.74 -12.78
CA PRO A 104 1.03 -17.14 -11.58
C PRO A 104 2.18 -16.20 -11.20
N HIS A 105 2.84 -15.60 -12.19
CA HIS A 105 3.96 -14.70 -11.97
C HIS A 105 3.55 -13.43 -11.20
N HIS A 106 2.34 -12.91 -11.42
CA HIS A 106 1.83 -11.77 -10.64
C HIS A 106 1.65 -12.12 -9.16
N ALA A 107 1.13 -13.31 -8.87
CA ALA A 107 0.99 -13.81 -7.50
C ALA A 107 2.35 -14.05 -6.82
N GLN A 108 3.35 -14.52 -7.56
CA GLN A 108 4.70 -14.69 -7.05
C GLN A 108 5.35 -13.34 -6.71
N TRP A 109 5.30 -12.38 -7.63
CA TRP A 109 5.83 -11.03 -7.40
C TRP A 109 5.14 -10.33 -6.22
N ALA A 110 3.81 -10.43 -6.12
CA ALA A 110 3.03 -9.91 -5.00
C ALA A 110 3.56 -10.40 -3.64
N ARG A 111 3.82 -11.71 -3.51
CA ARG A 111 4.37 -12.32 -2.29
C ARG A 111 5.79 -11.85 -2.00
N ILE A 112 6.66 -11.86 -3.01
CA ILE A 112 8.06 -11.42 -2.86
C ILE A 112 8.12 -9.98 -2.39
N LEU A 113 7.37 -9.08 -3.02
CA LEU A 113 7.42 -7.65 -2.70
C LEU A 113 6.77 -7.34 -1.34
N THR A 114 5.74 -8.09 -0.95
CA THR A 114 5.19 -8.03 0.41
C THR A 114 6.22 -8.49 1.45
N LEU A 115 6.97 -9.56 1.16
CA LEU A 115 8.06 -10.02 2.02
C LEU A 115 9.17 -8.96 2.12
N VAL A 116 9.62 -8.40 0.99
CA VAL A 116 10.65 -7.36 0.97
C VAL A 116 10.22 -6.14 1.78
N SER A 117 8.99 -5.66 1.58
CA SER A 117 8.45 -4.54 2.34
C SER A 117 8.35 -4.86 3.85
N GLY A 118 7.91 -6.07 4.21
CA GLY A 118 7.86 -6.53 5.60
C GLY A 118 9.23 -6.69 6.25
N LEU A 119 10.23 -7.19 5.53
CA LEU A 119 11.61 -7.31 6.01
C LEU A 119 12.24 -5.95 6.29
N GLY A 120 11.82 -4.89 5.57
CA GLY A 120 12.27 -3.52 5.81
C GLY A 120 11.93 -2.97 7.21
N VAL A 121 10.93 -3.53 7.89
CA VAL A 121 10.55 -3.14 9.25
C VAL A 121 11.70 -3.37 10.25
N VAL A 122 12.46 -4.46 10.10
CA VAL A 122 13.52 -4.82 11.04
C VAL A 122 14.65 -3.76 11.09
N PRO A 123 15.32 -3.43 9.96
CA PRO A 123 16.33 -2.37 9.97
C PRO A 123 15.74 -0.99 10.26
N TRP A 124 14.46 -0.74 9.92
CA TRP A 124 13.81 0.52 10.27
C TRP A 124 13.63 0.68 11.78
N VAL A 125 13.05 -0.29 12.47
CA VAL A 125 12.87 -0.25 13.93
C VAL A 125 14.21 -0.14 14.64
N TYR A 126 15.18 -0.96 14.21
CA TYR A 126 16.52 -0.94 14.81
C TYR A 126 17.25 0.38 14.55
N GLY A 127 17.17 0.93 13.33
CA GLY A 127 17.75 2.22 12.98
C GLY A 127 17.11 3.38 13.74
N VAL A 128 15.78 3.37 13.89
CA VAL A 128 15.07 4.39 14.67
C VAL A 128 15.45 4.31 16.15
N TRP A 129 15.56 3.10 16.72
CA TRP A 129 15.95 2.91 18.12
C TRP A 129 17.38 3.35 18.40
N GLN A 130 18.31 3.04 17.48
CA GLN A 130 19.73 3.41 17.60
C GLN A 130 20.03 4.83 17.09
N LEU A 131 19.04 5.55 16.56
CA LEU A 131 19.20 6.84 15.90
C LEU A 131 20.22 6.80 14.74
N ASP A 132 20.30 5.66 14.05
CA ASP A 132 21.17 5.45 12.89
C ASP A 132 20.43 5.82 11.60
N PRO A 133 20.84 6.89 10.89
CA PRO A 133 20.18 7.31 9.66
C PRO A 133 20.33 6.31 8.51
N GLY A 134 21.46 5.62 8.42
CA GLY A 134 21.71 4.64 7.36
C GLY A 134 20.75 3.46 7.45
N LEU A 135 20.63 2.86 8.63
CA LEU A 135 19.70 1.75 8.87
C LEU A 135 18.24 2.18 8.74
N THR A 136 17.90 3.38 9.22
CA THR A 136 16.55 3.94 9.11
C THR A 136 16.15 4.16 7.65
N LEU A 137 17.03 4.79 6.86
CA LEU A 137 16.79 5.03 5.43
C LEU A 137 16.77 3.73 4.62
N PHE A 138 17.61 2.75 4.98
CA PHE A 138 17.60 1.43 4.35
C PHE A 138 16.26 0.71 4.60
N GLY A 139 15.79 0.68 5.85
CA GLY A 139 14.49 0.10 6.19
C GLY A 139 13.32 0.83 5.53
N LEU A 140 13.32 2.17 5.55
CA LEU A 140 12.33 2.98 4.83
C LEU A 140 12.31 2.67 3.33
N SER A 141 13.48 2.54 2.71
CA SER A 141 13.60 2.24 1.28
C SER A 141 13.03 0.87 0.94
N LEU A 142 13.26 -0.15 1.77
CA LEU A 142 12.66 -1.46 1.59
C LEU A 142 11.14 -1.43 1.78
N MET A 143 10.65 -0.76 2.83
CA MET A 143 9.22 -0.67 3.14
C MET A 143 8.45 0.09 2.05
N VAL A 144 8.87 1.33 1.77
CA VAL A 144 8.21 2.22 0.81
C VAL A 144 8.47 1.75 -0.61
N GLY A 145 9.71 1.44 -0.98
CA GLY A 145 10.07 0.98 -2.31
C GLY A 145 9.43 -0.37 -2.64
N GLY A 146 9.46 -1.33 -1.71
CA GLY A 146 8.78 -2.62 -1.89
C GLY A 146 7.28 -2.46 -2.06
N LYS A 147 6.65 -1.55 -1.31
CA LYS A 147 5.21 -1.25 -1.43
C LYS A 147 4.88 -0.55 -2.76
N LEU A 148 5.67 0.41 -3.19
CA LEU A 148 5.49 1.11 -4.47
C LEU A 148 5.69 0.16 -5.65
N TRP A 149 6.68 -0.72 -5.58
CA TRP A 149 6.90 -1.73 -6.61
C TRP A 149 5.79 -2.78 -6.62
N PHE A 150 5.30 -3.21 -5.44
CA PHE A 150 4.11 -4.07 -5.37
C PHE A 150 2.92 -3.40 -6.07
N PHE A 151 2.68 -2.13 -5.78
CA PHE A 151 1.58 -1.38 -6.38
C PHE A 151 1.77 -1.21 -7.89
N ASP A 152 3.00 -0.99 -8.35
CA ASP A 152 3.32 -1.00 -9.78
C ASP A 152 2.96 -2.36 -10.41
N ARG A 153 3.32 -3.48 -9.77
CA ARG A 153 2.92 -4.82 -10.25
C ARG A 153 1.40 -5.00 -10.33
N MET A 154 0.61 -4.29 -9.52
CA MET A 154 -0.85 -4.28 -9.65
C MET A 154 -1.31 -3.56 -10.92
N VAL A 155 -0.64 -2.47 -11.33
CA VAL A 155 -0.91 -1.80 -12.63
C VAL A 155 -0.71 -2.78 -13.78
N TRP A 156 0.40 -3.51 -13.80
CA TRP A 156 0.68 -4.53 -14.83
C TRP A 156 -0.37 -5.65 -14.81
N LEU A 157 -0.73 -6.15 -13.63
CA LEU A 157 -1.79 -7.15 -13.48
C LEU A 157 -3.12 -6.65 -14.06
N TYR A 158 -3.50 -5.41 -13.77
CA TYR A 158 -4.72 -4.82 -14.32
C TYR A 158 -4.67 -4.76 -15.84
N GLN A 159 -3.56 -4.30 -16.43
CA GLN A 159 -3.41 -4.21 -17.88
C GLN A 159 -3.52 -5.58 -18.58
N ASP A 160 -2.83 -6.59 -18.05
CA ASP A 160 -2.87 -7.96 -18.59
C ASP A 160 -4.29 -8.55 -18.54
N MET A 161 -4.99 -8.31 -17.43
CA MET A 161 -6.34 -8.82 -17.21
C MET A 161 -7.38 -8.02 -18.00
N GLN A 162 -7.18 -6.71 -18.17
CA GLN A 162 -8.00 -5.84 -19.00
C GLN A 162 -8.00 -6.28 -20.46
N ALA A 163 -6.83 -6.63 -21.00
CA ALA A 163 -6.70 -7.12 -22.38
C ALA A 163 -7.49 -8.42 -22.64
N GLN A 164 -7.71 -9.22 -21.59
CA GLN A 164 -8.39 -10.52 -21.67
C GLN A 164 -9.87 -10.44 -21.30
N ARG A 165 -10.31 -9.37 -20.61
CA ARG A 165 -11.64 -9.26 -19.99
C ARG A 165 -12.26 -7.87 -20.24
N PRO A 166 -13.27 -7.77 -21.14
CA PRO A 166 -13.95 -6.51 -21.44
C PRO A 166 -14.62 -5.84 -20.23
N GLU A 167 -14.98 -6.61 -19.20
CA GLU A 167 -15.54 -6.12 -17.94
C GLU A 167 -14.59 -5.19 -17.18
N TYR A 168 -13.29 -5.49 -17.17
CA TYR A 168 -12.28 -4.64 -16.53
C TYR A 168 -11.95 -3.40 -17.34
N ALA A 169 -12.15 -3.44 -18.67
CA ALA A 169 -11.95 -2.28 -19.53
C ALA A 169 -12.93 -1.15 -19.23
N LYS A 170 -14.14 -1.46 -18.74
CA LYS A 170 -15.15 -0.46 -18.36
C LYS A 170 -14.77 0.39 -17.16
N TRP A 171 -13.73 0.00 -16.41
CA TRP A 171 -13.26 0.78 -15.28
C TRP A 171 -12.44 2.01 -15.70
N LEU A 172 -11.90 2.02 -16.93
CA LEU A 172 -11.30 3.20 -17.52
C LEU A 172 -12.38 4.10 -18.14
N HIS A 173 -12.41 5.33 -17.67
CA HIS A 173 -13.22 6.47 -18.11
C HIS A 173 -12.53 7.79 -17.75
#